data_AF-A0A8K0VUX9-F1
#
_entry.id   AF-A0A8K0VUX9-F1
#
_cell.length_a   1.000
_cell.length_b   1.000
_cell.length_c   1.000
_cell.angle_alpha   90.00
_cell.angle_beta   90.00
_cell.angle_gamma   90.00
#
_symmetry.space_group_name_H-M   'P 1'
#
loop_
_entity.id
_entity.type
_entity.pdbx_description
1 polymer ?
#
loop_
_entity_poly.entity_id
_entity_poly.type
_entity_poly.pdbx_seq_one_letter_code
_entity_poly.pdbx_strand_id
1 'polypeptide(L)'
;MSSFPRQRTLCIYAILQRLNLYSERAQGGTLLDIETSLLQLRKDFQIPDTYDVEEEYRVCLLQCQWLIQDYDAVMQRFLQAAQKEWDGEPVVLSDISSKLPTEELSEHTCIVCCDSLTSSGVRTTCGHIYCADCLQKWISGCDNMSHTCPYCRTELFTPHYRIKDPEGAENYQEQLMNLRTERSRIQDTVISIMFFREEMQLQKLWE
;
A
#
# COMPACT_ATOMS: atom_id res chain seq x y z
N MET A 1 3.41 -30.18 -14.54
CA MET A 1 4.83 -29.77 -14.42
C MET A 1 5.55 -29.78 -15.78
N SER A 2 5.05 -29.04 -16.79
CA SER A 2 5.72 -28.95 -18.11
C SER A 2 5.49 -27.64 -18.88
N SER A 3 4.90 -26.60 -18.26
CA SER A 3 4.57 -25.33 -18.92
C SER A 3 5.67 -24.26 -18.86
N PHE A 4 6.62 -24.40 -17.94
CA PHE A 4 7.64 -23.38 -17.64
C PHE A 4 8.57 -23.01 -18.83
N PRO A 5 9.06 -23.95 -19.65
CA PRO A 5 9.89 -23.59 -20.81
C PRO A 5 9.11 -22.77 -21.84
N ARG A 6 7.83 -23.08 -22.01
CA ARG A 6 6.95 -22.44 -22.99
C ARG A 6 6.67 -20.98 -22.59
N GLN A 7 6.29 -20.73 -21.35
CA GLN A 7 6.06 -19.37 -20.85
C GLN A 7 7.29 -18.47 -20.97
N ARG A 8 8.50 -19.01 -20.74
CA ARG A 8 9.75 -18.25 -20.89
C ARG A 8 10.01 -17.85 -22.34
N THR A 9 9.82 -18.76 -23.29
CA THR A 9 9.96 -18.48 -24.73
C THR A 9 8.97 -17.41 -25.20
N LEU A 10 7.72 -17.47 -24.72
CA LEU A 10 6.68 -16.50 -25.08
C LEU A 10 6.98 -15.10 -24.51
N CYS A 11 7.46 -15.00 -23.26
CA CYS A 11 7.89 -13.73 -22.67
C CYS A 11 9.11 -13.12 -23.40
N ILE A 12 10.09 -13.95 -23.77
CA ILE A 12 11.26 -13.49 -24.55
C ILE A 12 10.82 -12.97 -25.92
N TYR A 13 9.91 -13.69 -26.58
CA TYR A 13 9.37 -13.25 -27.86
C TYR A 13 8.68 -11.89 -27.76
N ALA A 14 7.88 -11.64 -26.71
CA ALA A 14 7.22 -10.36 -26.48
C ALA A 14 8.23 -9.18 -26.34
N ILE A 15 9.35 -9.40 -25.64
CA ILE A 15 10.44 -8.41 -25.53
C ILE A 15 11.12 -8.20 -26.89
N LEU A 16 11.35 -9.27 -27.65
CA LEU A 16 12.01 -9.19 -28.95
C LEU A 16 11.15 -8.45 -29.97
N GLN A 17 9.81 -8.51 -29.90
CA GLN A 17 8.95 -7.70 -30.76
C GLN A 17 9.21 -6.19 -30.56
N ARG A 18 9.37 -5.78 -29.29
CA ARG A 18 9.70 -4.38 -28.94
C ARG A 18 11.05 -3.96 -29.49
N LEU A 19 12.08 -4.78 -29.25
CA LEU A 19 13.44 -4.48 -29.70
C LEU A 19 13.53 -4.44 -31.23
N ASN A 20 12.84 -5.35 -31.90
CA ASN A 20 12.74 -5.39 -33.35
C ASN A 20 12.18 -4.07 -33.88
N LEU A 21 11.06 -3.63 -33.33
CA LEU A 21 10.43 -2.39 -33.73
C LEU A 21 11.35 -1.17 -33.58
N TYR A 22 12.01 -1.02 -32.43
CA TYR A 22 12.97 0.07 -32.25
C TYR A 22 14.16 0.00 -33.20
N SER A 23 14.68 -1.20 -33.44
CA SER A 23 15.81 -1.43 -34.34
C SER A 23 15.46 -1.04 -35.78
N GLU A 24 14.32 -1.50 -36.29
CA GLU A 24 13.87 -1.19 -37.65
C GLU A 24 13.62 0.32 -37.82
N ARG A 25 12.93 0.95 -36.87
CA ARG A 25 12.68 2.40 -36.91
C ARG A 25 13.98 3.21 -36.85
N ALA A 26 14.96 2.80 -36.05
CA ALA A 26 16.26 3.47 -35.99
C ALA A 26 17.04 3.40 -37.31
N GLN A 27 16.76 2.38 -38.14
CA GLN A 27 17.38 2.19 -39.45
C GLN A 27 16.57 2.84 -40.59
N GLY A 28 15.46 3.50 -40.29
CA GLY A 28 14.55 4.05 -41.30
C GLY A 28 13.67 3.01 -41.98
N GLY A 29 13.53 1.83 -41.37
CA GLY A 29 12.67 0.74 -41.84
C GLY A 29 11.18 1.11 -41.83
N THR A 30 10.45 0.51 -42.75
CA THR A 30 9.00 0.62 -42.91
C THR A 30 8.27 -0.39 -42.03
N LEU A 31 6.95 -0.28 -41.96
CA LEU A 31 6.08 -1.30 -41.37
C LEU A 31 6.30 -2.70 -41.96
N LEU A 32 6.49 -2.76 -43.27
CA LEU A 32 6.69 -4.03 -43.97
C LEU A 32 8.00 -4.70 -43.54
N ASP A 33 9.04 -3.91 -43.27
CA ASP A 33 10.32 -4.40 -42.75
C ASP A 33 10.13 -4.94 -41.32
N ILE A 34 9.37 -4.23 -40.49
CA ILE A 34 9.00 -4.68 -39.14
C ILE A 34 8.23 -6.00 -39.19
N GLU A 35 7.17 -6.09 -40.01
CA GLU A 35 6.36 -7.31 -40.17
C GLU A 35 7.21 -8.49 -40.66
N THR A 36 8.11 -8.24 -41.60
CA THR A 36 9.02 -9.26 -42.15
C THR A 36 9.98 -9.79 -41.06
N SER A 37 10.61 -8.89 -40.30
CA SER A 37 11.50 -9.27 -39.20
C SER A 37 10.75 -9.98 -38.06
N LEU A 38 9.51 -9.57 -37.76
CA LEU A 38 8.65 -10.26 -36.79
C LEU A 38 8.30 -11.68 -37.24
N LEU A 39 7.98 -11.89 -38.52
CA LEU A 39 7.72 -13.23 -39.07
C LEU A 39 8.95 -14.13 -38.97
N GLN A 40 10.16 -13.59 -39.16
CA GLN A 40 11.39 -14.36 -38.99
C GLN A 40 11.62 -14.73 -37.52
N LEU A 41 11.49 -13.76 -36.60
CA LEU A 41 11.58 -14.02 -35.15
C LEU A 41 10.57 -15.07 -34.70
N ARG A 42 9.34 -15.04 -35.23
CA ARG A 42 8.31 -16.03 -34.91
C ARG A 42 8.76 -17.46 -35.25
N LYS A 43 9.40 -17.63 -36.41
CA LYS A 43 9.96 -18.92 -36.85
C LYS A 43 11.14 -19.36 -35.99
N ASP A 44 12.07 -18.45 -35.73
CA ASP A 44 13.29 -18.73 -34.97
C ASP A 44 12.97 -19.22 -33.55
N PHE A 45 11.93 -18.63 -32.93
CA PHE A 45 11.45 -19.00 -31.60
C PHE A 45 10.35 -20.07 -31.61
N GLN A 46 9.99 -20.61 -32.78
CA GLN A 46 8.96 -21.65 -32.96
C GLN A 46 7.63 -21.27 -32.30
N ILE A 47 7.22 -20.02 -32.45
CA ILE A 47 6.01 -19.47 -31.85
C ILE A 47 4.79 -19.94 -32.67
N PRO A 48 3.78 -20.58 -32.05
CA PRO A 48 2.59 -21.04 -32.76
C PRO A 48 1.82 -19.90 -33.43
N ASP A 49 1.13 -20.19 -34.53
CA ASP A 49 0.24 -19.22 -35.19
C ASP A 49 -0.94 -18.81 -34.29
N THR A 50 -1.35 -19.69 -33.39
CA THR A 50 -2.39 -19.42 -32.38
C THR A 50 -1.91 -18.55 -31.23
N TYR A 51 -0.62 -18.18 -31.19
CA TYR A 51 -0.08 -17.31 -30.15
C TYR A 51 -0.54 -15.87 -30.38
N ASP A 52 -1.31 -15.35 -29.41
CA ASP A 52 -1.76 -13.98 -29.37
C ASP A 52 -1.07 -13.24 -28.22
N VAL A 53 -0.24 -12.28 -28.60
CA VAL A 53 0.54 -11.44 -27.70
C VAL A 53 -0.37 -10.62 -26.77
N GLU A 54 -1.49 -10.09 -27.27
CA GLU A 54 -2.40 -9.27 -26.48
C GLU A 54 -3.13 -10.11 -25.43
N GLU A 55 -3.54 -11.33 -25.79
CA GLU A 55 -4.14 -12.27 -24.86
C GLU A 55 -3.15 -12.71 -23.77
N GLU A 56 -1.88 -12.92 -24.14
CA GLU A 56 -0.84 -13.29 -23.18
C GLU A 56 -0.52 -12.14 -22.21
N TYR A 57 -0.52 -10.89 -22.68
CA TYR A 57 -0.47 -9.73 -21.80
C TYR A 57 -1.65 -9.68 -20.84
N ARG A 58 -2.87 -9.91 -21.33
CA ARG A 58 -4.08 -9.92 -20.51
C ARG A 58 -3.99 -10.99 -19.42
N VAL A 59 -3.56 -12.20 -19.77
CA VAL A 59 -3.37 -13.30 -18.81
C VAL A 59 -2.29 -12.96 -17.78
N CYS A 60 -1.14 -12.45 -18.23
CA CYS A 60 -0.05 -12.07 -17.33
C CYS A 60 -0.46 -10.94 -16.36
N LEU A 61 -1.17 -9.92 -16.87
CA LEU A 61 -1.69 -8.82 -16.07
C LEU A 61 -2.66 -9.31 -14.99
N LEU A 62 -3.61 -10.18 -15.35
CA LEU A 62 -4.55 -10.78 -14.40
C LEU A 62 -3.84 -11.63 -13.34
N GLN A 63 -2.82 -12.41 -13.74
CA GLN A 63 -2.01 -13.19 -12.81
C GLN A 63 -1.27 -12.28 -11.82
N CYS A 64 -0.65 -11.20 -12.30
CA CYS A 64 0.04 -10.25 -11.44
C CYS A 64 -0.93 -9.53 -10.48
N GLN A 65 -2.10 -9.12 -10.98
CA GLN A 65 -3.15 -8.50 -10.14
C GLN A 65 -3.64 -9.44 -9.04
N TRP A 66 -3.85 -10.72 -9.37
CA TRP A 66 -4.24 -11.73 -8.40
C TRP A 66 -3.15 -11.95 -7.35
N LEU A 67 -1.89 -12.03 -7.76
CA LEU A 67 -0.77 -12.16 -6.83
C LEU A 67 -0.68 -10.94 -5.90
N ILE A 68 -0.84 -9.71 -6.41
CA ILE A 68 -0.87 -8.51 -5.57
C ILE A 68 -1.95 -8.62 -4.50
N GLN A 69 -3.16 -9.05 -4.87
CA GLN A 69 -4.25 -9.25 -3.92
C GLN A 69 -3.92 -10.30 -2.86
N ASP A 70 -3.28 -11.40 -3.24
CA ASP A 70 -2.86 -12.45 -2.31
C ASP A 70 -1.77 -11.94 -1.34
N TYR A 71 -0.76 -11.23 -1.84
CA TYR A 71 0.27 -10.60 -0.99
C TYR A 71 -0.32 -9.55 -0.04
N ASP A 72 -1.23 -8.70 -0.53
CA ASP A 72 -1.91 -7.70 0.30
C ASP A 72 -2.73 -8.39 1.40
N ALA A 73 -3.42 -9.50 1.09
CA ALA A 73 -4.17 -10.29 2.07
C ALA A 73 -3.26 -10.94 3.13
N VAL A 74 -2.11 -11.49 2.72
CA VAL A 74 -1.11 -12.04 3.66
C VAL A 74 -0.54 -10.95 4.55
N MET A 75 -0.16 -9.80 3.98
CA MET A 75 0.33 -8.65 4.74
C MET A 75 -0.69 -8.16 5.77
N GLN A 76 -1.98 -8.10 5.41
CA GLN A 76 -3.03 -7.72 6.36
C GLN A 76 -3.13 -8.68 7.54
N ARG A 77 -3.01 -10.00 7.30
CA ARG A 77 -3.00 -11.00 8.39
C ARG A 77 -1.82 -10.80 9.32
N PHE A 78 -0.63 -10.53 8.76
CA PHE A 78 0.54 -10.20 9.57
C PHE A 78 0.24 -8.98 10.43
N LEU A 79 -0.19 -7.87 9.84
CA LEU A 79 -0.45 -6.61 10.56
C LEU A 79 -1.55 -6.73 11.62
N GLN A 80 -2.58 -7.54 11.37
CA GLN A 80 -3.65 -7.82 12.35
C GLN A 80 -3.15 -8.62 13.56
N ALA A 81 -2.17 -9.50 13.36
CA ALA A 81 -1.56 -10.26 14.45
C ALA A 81 -0.63 -9.41 15.32
N ALA A 82 -0.20 -8.24 14.82
CA ALA A 82 0.69 -7.36 15.56
C ALA A 82 -0.09 -6.36 16.41
N GLN A 83 0.33 -6.22 17.67
CA GLN A 83 -0.19 -5.19 18.56
C GLN A 83 0.50 -3.86 18.27
N LYS A 84 -0.20 -2.74 18.43
CA LYS A 84 0.44 -1.42 18.42
C LYS A 84 0.97 -1.13 19.82
N GLU A 85 2.19 -0.63 19.90
CA GLU A 85 2.74 -0.09 21.15
C GLU A 85 3.18 1.35 20.94
N TRP A 86 2.93 2.19 21.95
CA TRP A 86 3.44 3.56 22.01
C TRP A 86 4.96 3.52 22.09
N ASP A 87 5.65 4.17 21.15
CA ASP A 87 7.12 4.26 21.10
C ASP A 87 7.65 5.68 21.32
N GLY A 88 6.76 6.65 21.53
CA GLY A 88 7.11 8.02 21.90
C GLY A 88 7.32 8.22 23.40
N GLU A 89 7.69 9.44 23.78
CA GLU A 89 7.65 9.87 25.18
C GLU A 89 6.20 9.86 25.70
N PRO A 90 5.95 9.52 26.98
CA PRO A 90 4.60 9.57 27.53
C PRO A 90 3.96 10.95 27.35
N VAL A 91 2.76 10.99 26.75
CA VAL A 91 2.03 12.25 26.56
C VAL A 91 1.64 12.81 27.93
N VAL A 92 2.16 13.99 28.25
CA VAL A 92 1.82 14.69 29.49
C VAL A 92 0.53 15.47 29.28
N LEU A 93 -0.46 15.26 30.15
CA LEU A 93 -1.79 15.87 30.03
C LEU A 93 -1.75 17.40 29.92
N SER A 94 -0.79 18.05 30.57
CA SER A 94 -0.60 19.50 30.51
C SER A 94 -0.15 20.03 29.16
N ASP A 95 0.41 19.18 28.29
CA ASP A 95 0.88 19.60 26.97
C ASP A 95 -0.28 19.75 25.99
N ILE A 96 -1.39 19.05 26.24
CA ILE A 96 -2.55 18.97 25.36
C ILE A 96 -3.82 19.57 25.97
N SER A 97 -3.75 20.01 27.23
CA SER A 97 -4.90 20.55 27.96
C SER A 97 -4.49 21.52 29.06
N SER A 98 -5.46 22.34 29.48
CA SER A 98 -5.34 23.29 30.58
C SER A 98 -6.33 22.95 31.69
N LYS A 99 -5.95 23.13 32.96
CA LYS A 99 -6.84 22.90 34.10
C LYS A 99 -7.96 23.94 34.12
N LEU A 100 -9.20 23.51 34.37
CA LEU A 100 -10.30 24.42 34.62
C LEU A 100 -10.32 24.88 36.09
N PRO A 101 -10.75 26.13 36.37
CA PRO A 101 -11.10 26.59 37.71
C PRO A 101 -12.23 25.73 38.31
N THR A 102 -12.20 25.52 39.62
CA THR A 102 -13.17 24.67 40.33
C THR A 102 -14.60 25.20 40.21
N GLU A 103 -14.75 26.51 40.12
CA GLU A 103 -16.03 27.21 40.02
C GLU A 103 -16.76 26.93 38.69
N GLU A 104 -16.03 26.60 37.62
CA GLU A 104 -16.60 26.32 36.29
C GLU A 104 -16.97 24.84 36.11
N LEU A 105 -16.53 23.95 37.01
CA LEU A 105 -16.66 22.50 36.84
C LEU A 105 -18.10 22.01 36.89
N SER A 106 -18.93 22.56 37.80
CA SER A 106 -20.30 22.09 38.02
C SER A 106 -21.24 22.31 36.84
N GLU A 107 -20.86 23.17 35.90
CA GLU A 107 -21.64 23.45 34.68
C GLU A 107 -21.37 22.44 33.55
N HIS A 108 -20.40 21.54 33.74
CA HIS A 108 -19.90 20.67 32.68
C HIS A 108 -20.09 19.18 33.02
N THR A 109 -20.34 18.39 31.98
CA THR A 109 -20.42 16.92 32.05
C THR A 109 -19.36 16.30 31.15
N CYS A 110 -18.62 15.34 31.67
CA CYS A 110 -17.59 14.64 30.92
C CYS A 110 -18.24 13.59 30.02
N ILE A 111 -18.09 13.71 28.70
CA ILE A 111 -18.69 12.77 27.76
C ILE A 111 -18.09 11.36 27.80
N VAL A 112 -16.94 11.18 28.45
CA VAL A 112 -16.23 9.89 28.52
C VAL A 112 -16.81 9.01 29.63
N CYS A 113 -17.07 9.59 30.81
CA CYS A 113 -17.69 8.86 31.93
C CYS A 113 -19.19 9.17 32.10
N CYS A 114 -19.72 10.14 31.34
CA CYS A 114 -21.09 10.64 31.43
C CYS A 114 -21.47 11.25 32.79
N ASP A 115 -20.48 11.63 33.62
CA ASP A 115 -20.69 12.25 34.93
C ASP A 115 -20.33 13.74 34.95
N SER A 116 -20.88 14.46 35.92
CA SER A 116 -20.55 15.87 36.19
C SER A 116 -19.11 16.02 36.66
N LEU A 117 -18.44 17.10 36.25
CA LEU A 117 -17.08 17.39 36.72
C LEU A 117 -17.14 17.93 38.16
N THR A 118 -16.63 17.16 39.12
CA THR A 118 -16.73 17.51 40.56
C THR A 118 -15.41 17.93 41.20
N SER A 119 -14.26 17.54 40.63
CA SER A 119 -12.95 17.74 41.29
C SER A 119 -11.80 18.09 40.36
N SER A 120 -11.74 17.53 39.15
CA SER A 120 -10.63 17.76 38.22
C SER A 120 -11.08 17.83 36.76
N GLY A 121 -11.27 19.05 36.26
CA GLY A 121 -11.58 19.31 34.86
C GLY A 121 -10.37 19.79 34.08
N VAL A 122 -10.26 19.33 32.83
CA VAL A 122 -9.28 19.83 31.86
C VAL A 122 -9.96 20.21 30.55
N ARG A 123 -9.50 21.29 29.93
CA ARG A 123 -9.92 21.79 28.62
C ARG A 123 -8.82 21.50 27.61
N THR A 124 -9.12 20.72 26.58
CA THR A 124 -8.18 20.42 25.49
C THR A 124 -7.85 21.66 24.67
N THR A 125 -6.80 21.60 23.85
CA THR A 125 -6.45 22.65 22.87
C THR A 125 -7.57 22.98 21.88
N CYS A 126 -8.44 22.02 21.58
CA CYS A 126 -9.63 22.22 20.75
C CYS A 126 -10.86 22.73 21.51
N GLY A 127 -10.76 22.96 22.83
CA GLY A 127 -11.79 23.60 23.65
C GLY A 127 -12.77 22.67 24.37
N HIS A 128 -12.67 21.35 24.20
CA HIS A 128 -13.57 20.38 24.84
C HIS A 128 -13.11 20.00 26.26
N ILE A 129 -14.06 19.71 27.13
CA ILE A 129 -13.84 19.60 28.58
C ILE A 129 -14.10 18.17 29.06
N TYR A 130 -13.19 17.65 29.90
CA TYR A 130 -13.21 16.27 30.39
C TYR A 130 -12.74 16.21 31.85
N CYS A 131 -13.03 15.09 32.52
CA CYS A 131 -12.29 14.73 33.74
C CYS A 131 -10.81 14.51 33.38
N ALA A 132 -9.90 14.99 34.23
CA ALA A 132 -8.46 14.82 34.02
C ALA A 132 -8.09 13.33 33.82
N ASP A 133 -8.61 12.46 34.69
CA ASP A 133 -8.37 11.01 34.62
C ASP A 133 -8.96 10.35 33.37
N CYS A 134 -10.11 10.82 32.91
CA CYS A 134 -10.76 10.30 31.71
C CYS A 134 -9.93 10.64 30.47
N LEU A 135 -9.48 11.89 30.35
CA LEU A 135 -8.65 12.31 29.23
C LEU A 135 -7.28 11.62 29.29
N GLN A 136 -6.68 11.50 30.48
CA GLN A 136 -5.42 10.77 30.67
C GLN A 136 -5.53 9.31 30.21
N LYS A 137 -6.59 8.60 30.62
CA LYS A 137 -6.82 7.21 30.17
C LYS A 137 -7.02 7.12 28.66
N TRP A 138 -7.72 8.08 28.07
CA TRP A 138 -7.95 8.13 26.63
C TRP A 138 -6.64 8.27 25.85
N ILE A 139 -5.81 9.26 26.20
CA ILE A 139 -4.55 9.54 25.48
C ILE A 139 -3.46 8.50 25.75
N SER A 140 -3.51 7.83 26.90
CA SER A 140 -2.62 6.71 27.22
C SER A 140 -3.04 5.40 26.54
N GLY A 141 -4.22 5.35 25.90
CA GLY A 141 -4.61 4.20 25.09
C GLY A 141 -3.73 4.07 23.84
N CYS A 142 -3.48 2.84 23.37
CA CYS A 142 -2.75 2.57 22.12
C CYS A 142 -3.70 2.34 20.91
N ASP A 143 -4.93 2.83 21.00
CA ASP A 143 -5.92 2.73 19.92
C ASP A 143 -5.70 3.80 18.84
N ASN A 144 -6.25 3.55 17.64
CA ASN A 144 -6.11 4.45 16.48
C ASN A 144 -6.62 5.88 16.74
N MET A 145 -7.44 6.10 17.76
CA MET A 145 -8.10 7.39 18.02
C MET A 145 -7.63 8.07 19.30
N SER A 146 -6.73 7.46 20.08
CA SER A 146 -6.25 8.00 21.36
C SER A 146 -5.56 9.36 21.24
N HIS A 147 -5.02 9.67 20.06
CA HIS A 147 -4.38 10.95 19.74
C HIS A 147 -5.36 12.06 19.37
N THR A 148 -6.66 11.78 19.37
CA THR A 148 -7.71 12.73 18.96
C THR A 148 -8.65 13.06 20.10
N CYS A 149 -9.30 14.22 20.02
CA CYS A 149 -10.34 14.62 20.94
C CYS A 149 -11.56 13.68 20.85
N PRO A 150 -12.05 13.11 21.97
CA PRO A 150 -13.23 12.23 21.96
C PRO A 150 -14.51 12.87 21.38
N TYR A 151 -14.63 14.20 21.41
CA TYR A 151 -15.81 14.91 20.92
C TYR A 151 -15.70 15.27 19.43
N CYS A 152 -14.69 16.08 19.06
CA CYS A 152 -14.59 16.64 17.70
C CYS A 152 -13.56 15.94 16.81
N ARG A 153 -12.81 14.97 17.34
CA ARG A 153 -11.72 14.25 16.65
C ARG A 153 -10.56 15.14 16.18
N THR A 154 -10.47 16.39 16.64
CA THR A 154 -9.28 17.21 16.44
C THR A 154 -8.07 16.50 17.05
N GLU A 155 -6.98 16.41 16.29
CA GLU A 155 -5.71 15.87 16.77
C GLU A 155 -5.20 16.69 17.96
N LEU A 156 -4.95 16.01 19.08
CA LEU A 156 -4.43 16.62 20.31
C LEU A 156 -2.90 16.55 20.38
N PHE A 157 -2.31 15.51 19.78
CA PHE A 157 -0.89 15.31 19.66
C PHE A 157 -0.59 14.39 18.46
N THR A 158 0.64 14.43 17.97
CA THR A 158 1.06 13.56 16.88
C THR A 158 1.29 12.13 17.40
N PRO A 159 0.63 11.10 16.83
CA PRO A 159 0.78 9.74 17.29
C PRO A 159 2.15 9.14 16.93
N HIS A 160 2.81 8.57 17.93
CA HIS A 160 4.02 7.76 17.78
C HIS A 160 3.70 6.33 18.21
N TYR A 161 3.39 5.49 17.21
CA TYR A 161 3.14 4.08 17.42
C TYR A 161 4.09 3.27 16.55
N ARG A 162 4.63 2.20 17.13
CA ARG A 162 5.26 1.13 16.37
C ARG A 162 4.42 -0.14 16.41
N ILE A 163 4.65 -0.97 15.40
CA ILE A 163 4.11 -2.32 15.33
C ILE A 163 4.97 -3.18 16.24
N LYS A 164 4.40 -3.65 17.35
CA LYS A 164 5.05 -4.62 18.23
C LYS A 164 5.04 -5.98 17.56
N ASP A 165 6.19 -6.64 17.53
CA ASP A 165 6.29 -8.00 17.03
C ASP A 165 5.36 -8.92 17.86
N PRO A 166 4.58 -9.79 17.21
CA PRO A 166 3.75 -10.76 17.93
C PRO A 166 4.61 -11.62 18.87
N GLU A 167 4.08 -11.97 20.05
CA GLU A 167 4.81 -12.83 20.98
C GLU A 167 5.16 -14.18 20.34
N GLY A 168 6.45 -14.54 20.37
CA GLY A 168 6.96 -15.77 19.75
C GLY A 168 7.18 -15.69 18.24
N ALA A 169 6.98 -14.53 17.60
CA ALA A 169 7.31 -14.34 16.20
C ALA A 169 8.81 -14.03 16.03
N GLU A 170 9.54 -14.92 15.37
CA GLU A 170 10.93 -14.68 14.96
C GLU A 170 10.97 -14.02 13.57
N ASN A 171 11.86 -13.03 13.41
CA ASN A 171 12.11 -12.34 12.14
C ASN A 171 10.85 -11.71 11.50
N TYR A 172 9.86 -11.33 12.31
CA TYR A 172 8.58 -10.80 11.84
C TYR A 172 8.73 -9.56 10.94
N GLN A 173 9.58 -8.60 11.34
CA GLN A 173 9.88 -7.42 10.54
C GLN A 173 10.55 -7.74 9.20
N GLU A 174 11.45 -8.72 9.19
CA GLU A 174 12.12 -9.18 7.97
C GLU A 174 11.12 -9.87 7.02
N GLN A 175 10.25 -10.72 7.55
CA GLN A 175 9.18 -11.36 6.78
C GLN A 175 8.23 -10.32 6.17
N LEU A 176 7.80 -9.33 6.95
CA LEU A 176 7.01 -8.20 6.45
C LEU A 176 7.74 -7.42 5.35
N MET A 177 9.03 -7.16 5.52
CA MET A 177 9.85 -6.47 4.52
C MET A 177 9.98 -7.29 3.23
N ASN A 178 10.16 -8.60 3.34
CA ASN A 178 10.23 -9.50 2.20
C ASN A 178 8.90 -9.54 1.43
N LEU A 179 7.76 -9.64 2.14
CA LEU A 179 6.43 -9.57 1.53
C LEU A 179 6.21 -8.25 0.79
N ARG A 180 6.57 -7.12 1.41
CA ARG A 180 6.49 -5.78 0.77
C ARG A 180 7.36 -5.69 -0.48
N THR A 181 8.58 -6.20 -0.40
CA THR A 181 9.54 -6.18 -1.52
C THR A 181 9.01 -6.99 -2.69
N GLU A 182 8.49 -8.19 -2.43
CA GLU A 182 7.99 -9.07 -3.48
C GLU A 182 6.69 -8.52 -4.10
N ARG A 183 5.78 -7.99 -3.28
CA ARG A 183 4.60 -7.27 -3.75
C ARG A 183 4.97 -6.08 -4.64
N SER A 184 6.00 -5.32 -4.28
CA SER A 184 6.49 -4.18 -5.09
C SER A 184 7.02 -4.63 -6.45
N ARG A 185 7.79 -5.72 -6.50
CA ARG A 185 8.32 -6.27 -7.77
C ARG A 185 7.20 -6.68 -8.73
N ILE A 186 6.13 -7.28 -8.20
CA ILE A 186 4.96 -7.64 -9.01
C ILE A 186 4.26 -6.38 -9.51
N GLN A 187 4.12 -5.35 -8.66
CA GLN A 187 3.55 -4.06 -9.06
C GLN A 187 4.37 -3.37 -10.17
N ASP A 188 5.70 -3.38 -10.07
CA ASP A 188 6.60 -2.82 -11.10
C ASP A 188 6.47 -3.58 -12.43
N THR A 189 6.24 -4.90 -12.35
CA THR A 189 5.96 -5.73 -13.52
C THR A 189 4.63 -5.35 -14.17
N VAL A 190 3.57 -5.13 -13.38
CA VAL A 190 2.27 -4.63 -13.88
C VAL A 190 2.43 -3.30 -14.61
N ILE A 191 3.14 -2.34 -14.00
CA ILE A 191 3.41 -1.03 -14.57
C ILE A 191 4.15 -1.19 -15.92
N SER A 192 5.17 -2.03 -15.96
CA SER A 192 5.95 -2.30 -17.17
C SER A 192 5.10 -2.90 -18.30
N ILE A 193 4.22 -3.86 -17.98
CA ILE A 193 3.28 -4.46 -18.93
C ILE A 193 2.31 -3.40 -19.48
N MET A 194 1.77 -2.54 -18.60
CA MET A 194 0.85 -1.48 -19.01
C MET A 194 1.51 -0.47 -19.95
N PHE A 195 2.71 0.00 -19.63
CA PHE A 195 3.47 0.91 -20.48
C PHE A 195 3.76 0.29 -21.85
N PHE A 196 4.16 -0.98 -21.87
CA PHE A 196 4.43 -1.67 -23.13
C PHE A 196 3.19 -1.76 -24.02
N ARG A 197 2.03 -2.09 -23.42
CA ARG A 197 0.76 -2.15 -24.14
C ARG A 197 0.36 -0.80 -24.73
N GLU A 198 0.48 0.27 -23.95
CA GLU A 198 0.19 1.64 -24.40
C GLU A 198 1.11 2.06 -25.54
N GLU A 199 2.40 1.77 -25.44
CA GLU A 199 3.36 2.03 -26.50
C GLU A 199 2.99 1.32 -27.81
N MET A 200 2.65 0.03 -27.74
CA MET A 200 2.20 -0.73 -28.92
C MET A 200 0.96 -0.12 -29.58
N GLN A 201 0.03 0.44 -28.78
CA GLN A 201 -1.16 1.10 -29.31
C GLN A 201 -0.82 2.42 -29.98
N LEU A 202 0.05 3.23 -29.37
CA LEU A 202 0.51 4.49 -29.93
C LEU A 202 1.24 4.27 -31.26
N GLN A 203 2.06 3.24 -31.36
CA GLN A 203 2.80 2.95 -32.60
C GLN A 203 1.88 2.67 -33.77
N LYS A 204 0.74 1.98 -33.56
CA LYS A 204 -0.30 1.75 -34.58
C LYS A 204 -1.03 3.01 -35.03
N LEU A 205 -1.01 4.08 -34.22
CA LEU A 205 -1.75 5.33 -34.49
C LEU A 205 -0.92 6.36 -35.27
N TRP A 206 0.41 6.20 -35.32
CA TRP A 206 1.34 7.17 -35.93
C TRP A 206 1.88 6.70 -37.29
N GLU A 207 1.09 5.85 -37.95
CA GLU A 207 1.24 5.34 -39.32
C GLU A 207 -0.06 5.57 -40.08
#